data_AF-A0A258E944-F1
#
_entry.id   AF-A0A258E944-F1
#
_cell.length_a   1.000
_cell.length_b   1.000
_cell.length_c   1.000
_cell.angle_alpha   90.00
_cell.angle_beta   90.00
_cell.angle_gamma   90.00
#
_symmetry.space_group_name_H-M   'P 1'
#
loop_
_entity.id
_entity.type
_entity.pdbx_description
1 polymer ?
#
loop_
_entity_poly.entity_id
_entity_poly.type
_entity_poly.pdbx_seq_one_letter_code
_entity_poly.pdbx_strand_id
1 'polypeptide(L)'
;MDEDDRDSEDGAARAFAQLGREVSLLRAAIEGLTAAREAIEIPDYEPTLARTEKILVALAQRIDLIAKSPALAMTPEQMAGQIASAATAARREDARLVAEARSALDEATREIGNRLASARRGDEQNRWLYLFGGGGVLLGLVLYAAFAGWLARATPDIWRWPERMATWTLGEATQWNAGQRLMQSAAPESWAVIVAADPLTDGNREAIDGCREAAAKQKKPVRCTITVGAERGS
;
A
#
# COMPACT_ATOMS: atom_id res chain seq x y z
N MET A 1 -1.51 92.64 -115.43
CA MET A 1 -1.98 91.25 -115.33
C MET A 1 -0.90 90.53 -114.53
N ASP A 2 -0.71 90.80 -113.24
CA ASP A 2 -1.69 90.99 -112.13
C ASP A 2 -2.72 89.89 -112.12
N GLU A 3 -2.59 88.97 -111.17
CA GLU A 3 -3.68 88.33 -110.38
C GLU A 3 -3.31 86.95 -109.81
N ASP A 4 -2.11 86.80 -109.23
CA ASP A 4 -1.86 85.65 -108.33
C ASP A 4 -1.05 86.00 -107.06
N ASP A 5 -0.52 87.24 -106.93
CA ASP A 5 0.26 87.65 -105.76
C ASP A 5 -0.59 88.06 -104.53
N ARG A 6 -1.90 88.30 -104.71
CA ARG A 6 -2.77 88.83 -103.65
C ARG A 6 -3.17 87.81 -102.57
N ASP A 7 -3.15 86.50 -102.88
CA ASP A 7 -3.43 85.46 -101.88
C ASP A 7 -2.19 85.08 -101.04
N SER A 8 -0.97 85.38 -101.51
CA SER A 8 0.27 85.09 -100.78
C SER A 8 0.61 86.14 -99.72
N GLU A 9 0.34 87.43 -100.00
CA GLU A 9 0.63 88.53 -99.09
C GLU A 9 -0.18 88.44 -97.79
N ASP A 10 -1.45 88.02 -97.87
CA ASP A 10 -2.35 87.93 -96.71
C ASP A 10 -2.05 86.69 -95.84
N GLY A 11 -1.47 85.64 -96.42
CA GLY A 11 -0.94 84.49 -95.70
C GLY A 11 0.37 84.78 -94.95
N ALA A 12 1.28 85.52 -95.58
CA ALA A 12 2.55 85.92 -94.96
C ALA A 12 2.34 86.87 -93.76
N ALA A 13 1.45 87.85 -93.88
CA ALA A 13 1.15 88.80 -92.81
C ALA A 13 0.60 88.12 -91.54
N ARG A 14 -0.26 87.10 -91.68
CA ARG A 14 -0.81 86.35 -90.55
C ARG A 14 0.25 85.48 -89.86
N ALA A 15 1.17 84.88 -90.63
CA ALA A 15 2.27 84.09 -90.09
C ALA A 15 3.22 84.95 -89.24
N PHE A 16 3.58 86.15 -89.70
CA PHE A 16 4.42 87.08 -88.93
C PHE A 16 3.74 87.59 -87.66
N ALA A 17 2.43 87.86 -87.71
CA ALA A 17 1.68 88.25 -86.52
C ALA A 17 1.62 87.14 -85.46
N GLN A 18 1.55 85.88 -85.89
CA GLN A 18 1.59 84.73 -84.99
C GLN A 18 2.99 84.51 -84.39
N LEU A 19 4.04 84.59 -85.21
CA LEU A 19 5.42 84.53 -84.74
C LEU A 19 5.75 85.65 -83.75
N GLY A 20 5.25 86.87 -84.01
CA GLY A 20 5.42 88.01 -83.11
C GLY A 20 4.79 87.79 -81.73
N ARG A 21 3.62 87.14 -81.68
CA ARG A 21 2.99 86.75 -80.40
C ARG A 21 3.80 85.69 -79.66
N GLU A 22 4.27 84.65 -80.34
CA GLU A 22 5.08 83.61 -79.69
C GLU A 22 6.42 84.16 -79.15
N VAL A 23 7.10 85.02 -79.91
CA VAL A 23 8.35 85.66 -79.46
C VAL A 23 8.11 86.58 -78.26
N SER A 24 6.97 87.27 -78.21
CA SER A 24 6.62 88.11 -77.05
C SER A 24 6.40 87.30 -75.77
N LEU A 25 5.80 86.10 -75.87
CA LEU A 25 5.61 85.19 -74.74
C LEU A 25 6.93 84.56 -74.28
N LEU A 26 7.79 84.15 -75.21
CA LEU A 26 9.14 83.64 -74.90
C LEU A 26 9.99 84.71 -74.21
N ARG A 27 9.92 85.96 -74.67
CA ARG A 27 10.63 87.07 -74.05
C ARG A 27 10.12 87.33 -72.63
N ALA A 28 8.81 87.35 -72.41
CA ALA A 28 8.23 87.50 -71.07
C ALA A 28 8.62 86.34 -70.13
N ALA A 29 8.68 85.11 -70.63
CA ALA A 29 9.11 83.95 -69.85
C ALA A 29 10.60 84.01 -69.48
N ILE A 30 11.45 84.45 -70.41
CA ILE A 30 12.90 84.63 -70.15
C ILE A 30 13.12 85.76 -69.15
N GLU A 31 12.44 86.91 -69.32
CA GLU A 31 12.52 88.04 -68.38
C GLU A 31 12.03 87.63 -66.98
N GLY A 32 10.97 86.84 -66.88
CA GLY A 32 10.49 86.25 -65.63
C GLY A 32 11.47 85.27 -64.97
N LEU A 33 12.16 84.44 -65.77
CA LEU A 33 13.18 83.51 -65.25
C LEU A 33 14.43 84.25 -64.78
N THR A 34 14.84 85.32 -65.48
CA THR A 34 15.97 86.16 -65.06
C THR A 34 15.66 86.93 -63.78
N ALA A 35 14.44 87.46 -63.63
CA ALA A 35 14.01 88.12 -62.40
C ALA A 35 13.93 87.13 -61.21
N ALA A 36 13.45 85.91 -61.45
CA ALA A 36 13.45 84.87 -60.43
C ALA A 36 14.87 84.44 -60.03
N ARG A 37 15.83 84.45 -60.97
CA ARG A 37 17.23 84.05 -60.70
C ARG A 37 18.01 85.12 -59.93
N GLU A 38 17.77 86.40 -60.18
CA GLU A 38 18.34 87.50 -59.38
C GLU A 38 17.82 87.51 -57.94
N ALA A 39 16.63 86.93 -57.70
CA ALA A 39 16.04 86.79 -56.37
C ALA A 39 16.48 85.52 -55.59
N ILE A 40 17.36 84.68 -56.14
CA ILE A 40 17.85 83.47 -55.43
C ILE A 40 19.00 83.87 -54.50
N GLU A 41 18.66 84.18 -53.26
CA GLU A 41 19.62 84.26 -52.15
C GLU A 41 19.93 82.83 -51.67
N ILE A 42 21.14 82.36 -51.90
CA ILE A 42 21.59 81.02 -51.47
C ILE A 42 21.75 81.04 -49.94
N PRO A 43 20.98 80.23 -49.17
CA PRO A 43 21.11 80.21 -47.71
C PRO A 43 22.46 79.64 -47.30
N ASP A 44 23.10 80.24 -46.30
CA ASP A 44 24.34 79.72 -45.73
C ASP A 44 24.06 78.50 -44.82
N TYR A 45 24.48 77.32 -45.27
CA TYR A 45 24.30 76.04 -44.57
C TYR A 45 25.49 75.65 -43.69
N GLU A 46 26.59 76.41 -43.70
CA GLU A 46 27.77 76.19 -42.87
C GLU A 46 27.44 76.00 -41.37
N PRO A 47 26.59 76.83 -40.73
CA PRO A 47 26.27 76.66 -39.31
C PRO A 47 25.49 75.37 -39.02
N THR A 48 24.73 74.87 -39.99
CA THR A 48 23.95 73.64 -39.84
C THR A 48 24.84 72.41 -39.97
N LEU A 49 25.78 72.42 -40.93
CA LEU A 49 26.77 71.35 -41.10
C LEU A 49 27.68 71.21 -39.87
N ALA A 50 28.19 72.32 -39.36
CA ALA A 50 29.03 72.34 -38.15
C ALA A 50 28.29 71.80 -36.92
N ARG A 51 26.96 72.01 -36.84
CA ARG A 51 26.13 71.47 -35.77
C ARG A 51 25.95 69.94 -35.90
N THR A 52 25.71 69.44 -37.10
CA THR A 52 25.59 67.98 -37.34
C THR A 52 26.89 67.24 -37.08
N GLU A 53 28.04 67.83 -37.42
CA GLU A 53 29.35 67.24 -37.13
C GLU A 53 29.56 67.09 -35.61
N LYS A 54 29.26 68.13 -34.83
CA LYS A 54 29.34 68.09 -33.37
C LYS A 54 28.45 67.00 -32.76
N ILE A 55 27.24 66.81 -33.30
CA ILE A 55 26.32 65.76 -32.85
C ILE A 55 26.87 64.37 -33.18
N LEU A 56 27.42 64.18 -34.38
CA LEU A 56 28.04 62.90 -34.77
C LEU A 56 29.23 62.56 -33.88
N VAL A 57 30.10 63.52 -33.56
CA VAL A 57 31.25 63.32 -32.67
C VAL A 57 30.79 62.94 -31.26
N ALA A 58 29.78 63.62 -30.71
CA ALA A 58 29.23 63.29 -29.40
C ALA A 58 28.58 61.89 -29.36
N LEU A 59 27.92 61.49 -30.45
CA LEU A 59 27.33 60.16 -30.56
C LEU A 59 28.41 59.07 -30.64
N ALA A 60 29.46 59.29 -31.43
CA ALA A 60 30.59 58.38 -31.55
C ALA A 60 31.29 58.16 -30.20
N GLN A 61 31.52 59.24 -29.43
CA GLN A 61 32.10 59.15 -28.09
C GLN A 61 31.23 58.34 -27.12
N ARG A 62 29.89 58.48 -27.18
CA ARG A 62 28.98 57.68 -26.34
C ARG A 62 28.99 56.20 -26.74
N ILE A 63 29.04 55.90 -28.02
CA ILE A 63 29.11 54.51 -28.51
C ILE A 63 30.42 53.85 -28.08
N ASP A 64 31.55 54.56 -28.15
CA ASP A 64 32.85 54.06 -27.69
C ASP A 64 32.85 53.75 -26.18
N LEU A 65 32.20 54.60 -25.37
CA LEU A 65 32.02 54.34 -23.93
C LEU A 65 31.13 53.12 -23.65
N ILE A 66 30.07 52.92 -24.44
CA ILE A 66 29.20 51.75 -24.31
C ILE A 66 29.95 50.48 -24.75
N ALA A 67 30.70 50.53 -25.84
CA ALA A 67 31.51 49.43 -26.35
C ALA A 67 32.60 48.99 -25.37
N LYS A 68 33.16 49.93 -24.60
CA LYS A 68 34.16 49.67 -23.54
C LYS A 68 33.54 49.26 -22.20
N SER A 69 32.21 49.20 -22.08
CA SER A 69 31.57 48.83 -20.82
C SER A 69 31.67 47.31 -20.55
N PRO A 70 32.01 46.91 -19.31
CA PRO A 70 32.19 45.50 -18.95
C PRO A 70 30.90 44.67 -18.96
N ALA A 71 29.73 45.32 -19.13
CA ALA A 71 28.46 44.64 -19.35
C ALA A 71 28.41 43.86 -20.68
N LEU A 72 29.22 44.25 -21.68
CA LEU A 72 29.38 43.53 -22.96
C LEU A 72 30.45 42.43 -22.91
N ALA A 73 31.31 42.42 -21.89
CA ALA A 73 32.34 41.38 -21.73
C ALA A 73 31.72 40.04 -21.26
N MET A 74 30.56 40.08 -20.62
CA MET A 74 29.80 38.89 -20.26
C MET A 74 28.86 38.54 -21.42
N THR A 75 29.39 37.77 -22.36
CA THR A 75 28.64 37.34 -23.55
C THR A 75 27.46 36.43 -23.13
N PRO A 76 26.29 36.54 -23.77
CA PRO A 76 25.14 35.70 -23.47
C PRO A 76 25.48 34.20 -23.64
N GLU A 77 26.42 33.86 -24.52
CA GLU A 77 26.96 32.51 -24.68
C GLU A 77 27.71 32.01 -23.44
N GLN A 78 28.50 32.86 -22.79
CA GLN A 78 29.18 32.51 -21.54
C GLN A 78 28.19 32.35 -20.37
N MET A 79 27.16 33.19 -20.29
CA MET A 79 26.09 33.01 -19.29
C MET A 79 25.33 31.71 -19.52
N ALA A 80 24.94 31.41 -20.76
CA ALA A 80 24.28 30.16 -21.11
C ALA A 80 25.16 28.92 -20.79
N GLY A 81 26.47 29.01 -21.05
CA GLY A 81 27.43 27.96 -20.71
C GLY A 81 27.55 27.70 -19.20
N GLN A 82 27.58 28.76 -18.39
CA GLN A 82 27.59 28.64 -16.93
C GLN A 82 26.27 28.13 -16.36
N ILE A 83 25.13 28.53 -16.94
CA ILE A 83 23.82 28.01 -16.55
C ILE A 83 23.72 26.53 -16.91
N ALA A 84 24.18 26.12 -18.09
CA ALA A 84 24.19 24.71 -18.48
C ALA A 84 25.12 23.85 -17.60
N SER A 85 26.30 24.37 -17.24
CA SER A 85 27.21 23.65 -16.34
C SER A 85 26.67 23.56 -14.92
N ALA A 86 26.08 24.64 -14.40
CA ALA A 86 25.41 24.63 -13.10
C ALA A 86 24.18 23.70 -13.09
N ALA A 87 23.37 23.70 -14.15
CA ALA A 87 22.21 22.83 -14.30
C ALA A 87 22.62 21.35 -14.41
N THR A 88 23.69 21.03 -15.14
CA THR A 88 24.20 19.64 -15.21
C THR A 88 24.84 19.19 -13.91
N ALA A 89 25.53 20.08 -13.19
CA ALA A 89 26.06 19.79 -11.85
C ALA A 89 24.93 19.52 -10.84
N ALA A 90 23.90 20.37 -10.82
CA ALA A 90 22.72 20.17 -9.97
C ALA A 90 22.00 18.86 -10.29
N ARG A 91 21.78 18.56 -11.58
CA ARG A 91 21.13 17.30 -12.00
C ARG A 91 21.92 16.04 -11.65
N ARG A 92 23.26 16.11 -11.54
CA ARG A 92 24.07 14.95 -11.14
C ARG A 92 23.85 14.59 -9.68
N GLU A 93 23.71 15.59 -8.81
CA GLU A 93 23.43 15.37 -7.40
C GLU A 93 22.01 14.82 -7.22
N ASP A 94 21.02 15.37 -7.93
CA ASP A 94 19.66 14.84 -7.95
C ASP A 94 19.62 13.40 -8.47
N ALA A 95 20.34 13.11 -9.57
CA ALA A 95 20.41 11.76 -10.13
C ALA A 95 21.02 10.76 -9.14
N ARG A 96 22.01 11.17 -8.35
CA ARG A 96 22.62 10.36 -7.30
C ARG A 96 21.64 10.08 -6.16
N LEU A 97 20.97 11.10 -5.65
CA LEU A 97 19.97 10.96 -4.58
C LEU A 97 18.80 10.08 -5.03
N VAL A 98 18.34 10.23 -6.28
CA VAL A 98 17.29 9.38 -6.85
C VAL A 98 17.76 7.93 -7.01
N ALA A 99 19.00 7.69 -7.43
CA ALA A 99 19.55 6.34 -7.53
C ALA A 99 19.65 5.67 -6.15
N GLU A 100 20.11 6.40 -5.14
CA GLU A 100 20.20 5.92 -3.75
C GLU A 100 18.82 5.61 -3.16
N ALA A 101 17.85 6.51 -3.37
CA ALA A 101 16.46 6.31 -2.96
C ALA A 101 15.84 5.07 -3.64
N ARG A 102 16.11 4.86 -4.94
CA ARG A 102 15.67 3.66 -5.65
C ARG A 102 16.28 2.39 -5.07
N SER A 103 17.59 2.38 -4.78
CA SER A 103 18.22 1.23 -4.16
C SER A 103 17.67 0.93 -2.76
N ALA A 104 17.39 1.96 -1.97
CA ALA A 104 16.79 1.80 -0.64
C ALA A 104 15.35 1.25 -0.74
N LEU A 105 14.57 1.71 -1.71
CA LEU A 105 13.22 1.19 -1.97
C LEU A 105 13.25 -0.25 -2.46
N ASP A 106 14.16 -0.61 -3.36
CA ASP A 106 14.32 -1.99 -3.83
C ASP A 106 14.71 -2.93 -2.68
N GLU A 107 15.62 -2.52 -1.82
CA GLU A 107 16.03 -3.30 -0.65
C GLU A 107 14.87 -3.47 0.33
N ALA A 108 14.15 -2.40 0.65
CA ALA A 108 12.96 -2.47 1.51
C ALA A 108 11.87 -3.35 0.90
N THR A 109 11.65 -3.27 -0.41
CA THR A 109 10.67 -4.10 -1.13
C THR A 109 11.07 -5.58 -1.09
N ARG A 110 12.36 -5.89 -1.23
CA ARG A 110 12.88 -7.27 -1.08
C ARG A 110 12.72 -7.78 0.33
N GLU A 111 13.02 -6.97 1.35
CA GLU A 111 12.85 -7.35 2.75
C GLU A 111 11.38 -7.61 3.10
N ILE A 112 10.48 -6.72 2.66
CA ILE A 112 9.02 -6.89 2.80
C ILE A 112 8.57 -8.15 2.05
N GLY A 113 9.01 -8.35 0.81
CA GLY A 113 8.68 -9.54 0.01
C GLY A 113 9.13 -10.84 0.67
N ASN A 114 10.34 -10.85 1.23
CA ASN A 114 10.89 -12.00 1.95
C ASN A 114 10.11 -12.30 3.25
N ARG A 115 9.75 -11.26 4.02
CA ARG A 115 8.91 -11.43 5.22
C ARG A 115 7.47 -11.83 4.89
N LEU A 116 6.90 -11.32 3.80
CA LEU A 116 5.54 -11.67 3.39
C LEU A 116 5.50 -13.09 2.81
N ALA A 117 6.53 -13.51 2.07
CA ALA A 117 6.69 -14.87 1.57
C ALA A 117 6.99 -15.89 2.69
N SER A 118 7.67 -15.48 3.77
CA SER A 118 7.84 -16.33 4.95
C SER A 118 6.54 -16.44 5.76
N ALA A 119 5.80 -15.33 5.93
CA ALA A 119 4.50 -15.32 6.60
C ALA A 119 3.46 -16.19 5.87
N ARG A 120 3.34 -16.05 4.54
CA ARG A 120 2.44 -16.90 3.72
C ARG A 120 2.75 -18.38 3.85
N ARG A 121 4.04 -18.76 3.88
CA ARG A 121 4.45 -20.16 4.10
C ARG A 121 4.13 -20.64 5.52
N GLY A 122 4.16 -19.75 6.50
CA GLY A 122 3.73 -20.04 7.87
C GLY A 122 2.24 -20.37 7.96
N ASP A 123 1.38 -19.57 7.32
CA ASP A 123 -0.08 -19.76 7.40
C ASP A 123 -0.54 -21.05 6.72
N GLU A 124 0.03 -21.41 5.56
CA GLU A 124 -0.32 -22.66 4.87
C GLU A 124 0.13 -23.90 5.63
N GLN A 125 1.32 -23.87 6.24
CA GLN A 125 1.80 -24.97 7.09
C GLN A 125 0.97 -25.10 8.36
N ASN A 126 0.64 -23.97 8.99
CA ASN A 126 -0.14 -23.96 10.23
C ASN A 126 -1.57 -24.45 10.00
N ARG A 127 -2.17 -24.19 8.84
CA ARG A 127 -3.50 -24.71 8.49
C ARG A 127 -3.53 -26.23 8.43
N TRP A 128 -2.54 -26.87 7.81
CA TRP A 128 -2.45 -28.33 7.80
C TRP A 128 -2.18 -28.88 9.21
N LEU A 129 -1.37 -28.19 10.00
CA LEU A 129 -1.09 -28.57 11.38
C LEU A 129 -2.36 -28.53 12.24
N TYR A 130 -3.20 -27.49 12.11
CA TYR A 130 -4.47 -27.39 12.81
C TYR A 130 -5.50 -28.39 12.29
N LEU A 131 -5.53 -28.65 10.98
CA LEU A 131 -6.46 -29.61 10.40
C LEU A 131 -6.15 -31.04 10.87
N PHE A 132 -4.89 -31.47 10.76
CA PHE A 132 -4.47 -32.79 11.22
C PHE A 132 -4.42 -32.90 12.75
N GLY A 133 -3.97 -31.84 13.43
CA GLY A 133 -3.93 -31.79 14.89
C GLY A 133 -5.34 -31.81 15.48
N GLY A 134 -6.20 -30.89 15.05
CA GLY A 134 -7.60 -30.83 15.48
C GLY A 134 -8.40 -32.06 15.05
N GLY A 135 -8.24 -32.49 13.80
CA GLY A 135 -8.88 -33.70 13.27
C GLY A 135 -8.46 -34.96 14.01
N GLY A 136 -7.17 -35.11 14.33
CA GLY A 136 -6.64 -36.24 15.10
C GLY A 136 -7.17 -36.28 16.53
N VAL A 137 -7.29 -35.13 17.20
CA VAL A 137 -7.88 -35.03 18.54
C VAL A 137 -9.35 -35.44 18.52
N LEU A 138 -10.13 -34.90 17.57
CA LEU A 138 -11.55 -35.25 17.43
C LEU A 138 -11.75 -36.74 17.12
N LEU A 139 -10.97 -37.28 16.17
CA LEU A 139 -11.00 -38.70 15.84
C LEU A 139 -10.63 -39.56 17.05
N GLY A 140 -9.59 -39.18 17.80
CA GLY A 140 -9.17 -39.88 19.01
C GLY A 140 -10.26 -39.91 20.08
N LEU A 141 -10.97 -38.81 20.28
CA LEU A 141 -12.09 -38.73 21.23
C LEU A 141 -13.27 -39.61 20.79
N VAL A 142 -13.60 -39.60 19.50
CA VAL A 142 -14.67 -40.46 18.94
C VAL A 142 -14.31 -41.94 19.08
N LEU A 143 -13.07 -42.32 18.73
CA LEU A 143 -12.60 -43.69 18.88
C LEU A 143 -12.58 -44.13 20.34
N TYR A 144 -12.13 -43.27 21.24
CA TYR A 144 -12.16 -43.55 22.67
C TYR A 144 -13.59 -43.79 23.15
N ALA A 145 -14.54 -42.91 22.82
CA ALA A 145 -15.94 -43.07 23.23
C ALA A 145 -16.57 -44.37 22.69
N ALA A 146 -16.27 -44.75 21.44
CA ALA A 146 -16.80 -45.96 20.82
C ALA A 146 -16.16 -47.25 21.36
N PHE A 147 -14.85 -47.24 21.60
CA PHE A 147 -14.09 -48.46 21.90
C PHE A 147 -13.65 -48.60 23.37
N ALA A 148 -13.77 -47.58 24.22
CA ALA A 148 -13.34 -47.66 25.62
C ALA A 148 -14.02 -48.81 26.38
N GLY A 149 -15.32 -49.03 26.17
CA GLY A 149 -16.04 -50.12 26.82
C GLY A 149 -15.64 -51.52 26.31
N TRP A 150 -15.24 -51.66 25.05
CA TRP A 150 -14.74 -52.92 24.51
C TRP A 150 -13.32 -53.19 25.02
N LEU A 151 -12.45 -52.18 24.95
CA LEU A 151 -11.08 -52.22 25.49
C LEU A 151 -11.09 -52.58 26.98
N ALA A 152 -12.00 -51.98 27.77
CA ALA A 152 -12.14 -52.27 29.20
C ALA A 152 -12.44 -53.74 29.51
N ARG A 153 -13.14 -54.45 28.62
CA ARG A 153 -13.51 -55.87 28.79
C ARG A 153 -12.50 -56.83 28.17
N ALA A 154 -11.70 -56.36 27.21
CA ALA A 154 -10.69 -57.16 26.54
C ALA A 154 -9.35 -57.23 27.30
N THR A 155 -9.15 -56.39 28.31
CA THR A 155 -7.94 -56.43 29.14
C THR A 155 -7.89 -57.62 30.08
N PRO A 156 -6.68 -58.10 30.44
CA PRO A 156 -6.53 -59.18 31.40
C PRO A 156 -7.14 -58.88 32.78
N ASP A 157 -7.71 -59.90 33.43
CA ASP A 157 -8.39 -59.77 34.72
C ASP A 157 -7.50 -59.20 35.84
N ILE A 158 -6.19 -59.40 35.76
CA ILE A 158 -5.21 -58.87 36.73
C ILE A 158 -5.23 -57.33 36.82
N TRP A 159 -5.68 -56.64 35.77
CA TRP A 159 -5.75 -55.18 35.74
C TRP A 159 -7.00 -54.62 36.42
N ARG A 160 -8.07 -55.42 36.58
CA ARG A 160 -9.35 -55.01 37.18
C ARG A 160 -9.84 -53.66 36.66
N TRP A 161 -9.69 -53.46 35.35
CA TRP A 161 -9.95 -52.18 34.73
C TRP A 161 -11.43 -51.79 34.79
N PRO A 162 -12.40 -52.70 34.53
CA PRO A 162 -13.81 -52.40 34.71
C PRO A 162 -14.17 -51.94 36.13
N GLU A 163 -13.64 -52.60 37.16
CA GLU A 163 -13.95 -52.31 38.56
C GLU A 163 -13.36 -50.97 38.99
N ARG A 164 -12.15 -50.64 38.53
CA ARG A 164 -11.54 -49.32 38.73
C ARG A 164 -12.30 -48.22 38.01
N MET A 165 -12.70 -48.46 36.76
CA MET A 165 -13.51 -47.52 35.98
C MET A 165 -14.86 -47.28 36.64
N ALA A 166 -15.55 -48.32 37.12
CA ALA A 166 -16.82 -48.19 37.84
C ALA A 166 -16.66 -47.36 39.11
N THR A 167 -15.62 -47.63 39.91
CA THR A 167 -15.34 -46.89 41.15
C THR A 167 -15.10 -45.41 40.87
N TRP A 168 -14.29 -45.10 39.86
CA TRP A 168 -14.00 -43.72 39.47
C TRP A 168 -15.22 -43.00 38.87
N THR A 169 -15.98 -43.68 38.00
CA THR A 169 -17.19 -43.12 37.38
C THR A 169 -18.29 -42.85 38.40
N LEU A 170 -18.41 -43.71 39.42
CA LEU A 170 -19.33 -43.50 40.54
C LEU A 170 -18.81 -42.44 41.53
N GLY A 171 -17.53 -42.09 41.48
CA GLY A 171 -16.93 -41.11 42.39
C GLY A 171 -16.77 -41.64 43.82
N GLU A 172 -16.67 -42.96 43.98
CA GLU A 172 -16.55 -43.59 45.29
C GLU A 172 -15.09 -43.80 45.70
N ALA A 173 -14.80 -43.72 47.00
CA ALA A 173 -13.45 -43.84 47.52
C ALA A 173 -12.86 -45.26 47.41
N THR A 174 -13.71 -46.29 47.41
CA THR A 174 -13.30 -47.70 47.36
C THR A 174 -14.18 -48.50 46.41
N GLN A 175 -13.63 -49.60 45.87
CA GLN A 175 -14.40 -50.57 45.08
C GLN A 175 -15.59 -51.14 45.86
N TRP A 176 -15.43 -51.28 47.19
CA TRP A 176 -16.50 -51.74 48.06
C TRP A 176 -17.65 -50.75 48.11
N ASN A 177 -17.39 -49.46 48.35
CA ASN A 177 -18.42 -48.42 48.37
C ASN A 177 -19.14 -48.30 47.02
N ALA A 178 -18.39 -48.40 45.92
CA ALA A 178 -18.95 -48.47 44.57
C ALA A 178 -19.90 -49.66 44.39
N GLY A 179 -19.50 -50.83 44.87
CA GLY A 179 -20.35 -52.03 44.90
C GLY A 179 -21.61 -51.85 45.73
N GLN A 180 -21.50 -51.30 46.94
CA GLN A 180 -22.65 -51.01 47.82
C GLN A 180 -23.64 -50.05 47.13
N ARG A 181 -23.14 -48.97 46.53
CA ARG A 181 -23.97 -48.00 45.80
C ARG A 181 -24.65 -48.61 44.57
N LEU A 182 -23.97 -49.48 43.82
CA LEU A 182 -24.58 -50.22 42.72
C LEU A 182 -25.65 -51.18 43.21
N MET A 183 -25.40 -51.96 44.27
CA MET A 183 -26.38 -52.89 44.83
C MET A 183 -27.61 -52.16 45.38
N GLN A 184 -27.39 -51.06 46.11
CA GLN A 184 -28.45 -50.23 46.67
C GLN A 184 -29.31 -49.57 45.57
N SER A 185 -28.69 -49.10 44.49
CA SER A 185 -29.42 -48.47 43.38
C SER A 185 -30.14 -49.49 42.48
N ALA A 186 -29.60 -50.69 42.31
CA ALA A 186 -30.20 -51.74 41.48
C ALA A 186 -31.37 -52.45 42.16
N ALA A 187 -31.27 -52.73 43.47
CA ALA A 187 -32.28 -53.46 44.22
C ALA A 187 -32.28 -53.05 45.71
N PRO A 188 -32.95 -51.94 46.07
CA PRO A 188 -32.93 -51.43 47.44
C PRO A 188 -33.51 -52.41 48.46
N GLU A 189 -34.56 -53.16 48.10
CA GLU A 189 -35.17 -54.16 48.98
C GLU A 189 -34.22 -55.34 49.26
N SER A 190 -33.54 -55.85 48.24
CA SER A 190 -32.54 -56.92 48.41
C SER A 190 -31.33 -56.44 49.20
N TRP A 191 -30.93 -55.18 49.00
CA TRP A 191 -29.87 -54.56 49.77
C TRP A 191 -30.24 -54.44 51.26
N ALA A 192 -31.48 -54.03 51.58
CA ALA A 192 -31.96 -53.94 52.95
C ALA A 192 -31.88 -55.28 53.68
N VAL A 193 -32.22 -56.39 53.02
CA VAL A 193 -32.07 -57.74 53.58
C VAL A 193 -30.60 -58.06 53.91
N ILE A 194 -29.67 -57.71 53.02
CA ILE A 194 -28.23 -57.94 53.24
C ILE A 194 -27.74 -57.11 54.44
N VAL A 195 -28.11 -55.82 54.51
CA VAL A 195 -27.72 -54.92 55.61
C VAL A 195 -28.32 -55.38 56.94
N ALA A 196 -29.57 -55.85 56.95
CA ALA A 196 -30.21 -56.38 58.15
C ALA A 196 -29.55 -57.68 58.65
N ALA A 197 -28.99 -58.49 57.74
CA ALA A 197 -28.29 -59.72 58.08
C ALA A 197 -26.84 -59.50 58.58
N ASP A 198 -26.25 -58.34 58.28
CA ASP A 198 -24.86 -58.00 58.64
C ASP A 198 -24.61 -58.03 60.17
N PRO A 199 -25.37 -57.31 61.03
CA PRO A 199 -25.14 -57.33 62.48
C PRO A 199 -25.42 -58.71 63.09
N LEU A 200 -26.37 -59.46 62.52
CA LEU A 200 -26.67 -60.82 62.96
C LEU A 200 -25.50 -61.78 62.68
N THR A 201 -24.90 -61.67 61.49
CA THR A 201 -23.76 -62.50 61.09
C THR A 201 -22.51 -62.11 61.86
N ASP A 202 -22.28 -60.81 62.05
CA ASP A 202 -21.10 -60.31 62.77
C ASP A 202 -21.12 -60.72 64.25
N GLY A 203 -22.27 -60.55 64.93
CA GLY A 203 -22.43 -60.95 66.33
C GLY A 203 -22.39 -62.47 66.56
N ASN A 204 -22.51 -63.29 65.51
CA ASN A 204 -22.50 -64.75 65.59
C ASN A 204 -21.38 -65.40 64.76
N ARG A 205 -20.36 -64.64 64.35
CA ARG A 205 -19.36 -65.08 63.36
C ARG A 205 -18.71 -66.42 63.72
N GLU A 206 -18.23 -66.56 64.95
CA GLU A 206 -17.56 -67.79 65.42
C GLU A 206 -18.50 -69.01 65.42
N ALA A 207 -19.75 -68.83 65.89
CA ALA A 207 -20.75 -69.88 65.89
C ALA A 207 -21.13 -70.32 64.47
N ILE A 208 -21.27 -69.36 63.54
CA ILE A 208 -21.58 -69.62 62.14
C ILE A 208 -20.42 -70.34 61.45
N ASP A 209 -19.17 -69.93 61.68
CA ASP A 209 -18.01 -70.54 61.05
C ASP A 209 -17.77 -71.98 61.54
N GLY A 210 -17.87 -72.22 62.86
CA GLY A 210 -17.80 -73.59 63.41
C GLY A 210 -18.91 -74.49 62.86
N CYS A 211 -20.10 -73.94 62.67
CA CYS A 211 -21.20 -74.62 62.01
C CYS A 211 -20.94 -74.93 60.53
N ARG A 212 -20.36 -74.00 59.78
CA ARG A 212 -19.97 -74.22 58.37
C ARG A 212 -18.93 -75.32 58.27
N GLU A 213 -17.96 -75.37 59.18
CA GLU A 213 -16.99 -76.46 59.23
C GLU A 213 -17.66 -77.81 59.53
N ALA A 214 -18.58 -77.85 60.51
CA ALA A 214 -19.31 -79.07 60.84
C ALA A 214 -20.16 -79.54 59.65
N ALA A 215 -20.82 -78.62 58.94
CA ALA A 215 -21.57 -78.89 57.72
C ALA A 215 -20.66 -79.47 56.62
N ALA A 216 -19.48 -78.87 56.41
CA ALA A 216 -18.51 -79.31 55.41
C ALA A 216 -17.94 -80.70 55.72
N LYS A 217 -17.60 -80.96 57.00
CA LYS A 217 -17.10 -82.25 57.48
C LYS A 217 -18.14 -83.35 57.32
N GLN A 218 -19.40 -83.06 57.61
CA GLN A 218 -20.49 -84.04 57.58
C GLN A 218 -21.19 -84.13 56.21
N LYS A 219 -20.92 -83.19 55.29
CA LYS A 219 -21.59 -83.02 54.00
C LYS A 219 -23.12 -83.01 54.10
N LYS A 220 -23.65 -82.51 55.22
CA LYS A 220 -25.07 -82.51 55.57
C LYS A 220 -25.46 -81.18 56.21
N PRO A 221 -26.72 -80.75 56.07
CA PRO A 221 -27.21 -79.57 56.78
C PRO A 221 -27.14 -79.82 58.30
N VAL A 222 -26.55 -78.88 59.02
CA VAL A 222 -26.45 -78.88 60.49
C VAL A 222 -27.25 -77.73 61.06
N ARG A 223 -27.83 -77.95 62.25
CA ARG A 223 -28.57 -76.92 62.98
C ARG A 223 -27.58 -76.08 63.80
N CYS A 224 -27.73 -74.77 63.70
CA CYS A 224 -26.89 -73.79 64.38
C CYS A 224 -27.75 -72.91 65.25
N THR A 225 -27.31 -72.73 66.50
CA THR A 225 -27.95 -71.80 67.42
C THR A 225 -27.27 -70.45 67.24
N ILE A 226 -28.03 -69.47 66.76
CA ILE A 226 -27.58 -68.08 66.68
C ILE A 226 -28.23 -67.30 67.81
N THR A 227 -27.49 -66.34 68.35
CA THR A 227 -27.97 -65.41 69.37
C THR A 227 -28.44 -64.15 68.66
N VAL A 228 -29.75 -63.86 68.77
CA VAL A 228 -30.34 -62.64 68.22
C VAL A 228 -30.54 -61.66 69.37
N GLY A 229 -29.85 -60.51 69.33
CA GLY A 229 -30.06 -59.43 70.28
C GLY A 229 -31.39 -58.72 70.01
N ALA A 230 -32.10 -58.31 71.06
CA ALA A 230 -33.30 -57.48 70.90
C ALA A 230 -32.93 -56.15 70.23
N GLU A 231 -33.67 -55.76 69.19
CA GLU A 231 -33.45 -54.49 68.51
C GLU A 231 -33.69 -53.34 69.51
N ARG A 232 -32.63 -52.57 69.82
CA ARG A 232 -32.82 -51.29 70.50
C ARG A 232 -33.39 -50.32 69.47
N GLY A 233 -34.71 -50.23 69.42
CA GLY A 233 -35.40 -49.18 68.70
C GLY A 233 -34.87 -47.82 69.13
N SER A 234 -34.42 -47.03 68.15
CA SER A 234 -34.28 -45.59 68.28
C SER A 234 -35.55 -44.92 67.79
#